data_AF-A0ABD0Q048-F1
#
_entry.id   AF-A0ABD0Q048-F1
#
_cell.length_a   1.000
_cell.length_b   1.000
_cell.length_c   1.000
_cell.angle_alpha   90.00
_cell.angle_beta   90.00
_cell.angle_gamma   90.00
#
_symmetry.space_group_name_H-M   'P 1'
#
loop_
_entity.id
_entity.type
_entity.pdbx_description
1 polymer ?
#
loop_
_entity_poly.entity_id
_entity_poly.type
_entity_poly.pdbx_seq_one_letter_code
_entity_poly.pdbx_strand_id
1 'polypeptide(L)'
;RFCVDCQLLILPKERANHAKHKALSEDITVQRLKRPSLLLCPLDNKKSNAQYLFADRSCHFLLDMLLGLGFQKILCVGTPR
;
A
#
# COMPACT_ATOMS: atom_id res chain seq x y z
N ARG A 1 4.61 14.18 4.22
CA ARG A 1 4.57 13.37 5.48
C ARG A 1 3.43 12.38 5.38
N PHE A 2 3.40 11.33 6.19
CA PHE A 2 2.28 10.38 6.23
C PHE A 2 1.67 10.40 7.62
N CYS A 3 0.35 10.55 7.71
CA CYS A 3 -0.40 10.43 8.94
C CYS A 3 -0.88 8.98 9.08
N VAL A 4 -0.43 8.30 10.13
CA VAL A 4 -0.79 6.90 10.41
C VAL A 4 -2.23 6.79 10.88
N ASP A 5 -2.74 7.75 11.65
CA ASP A 5 -4.12 7.65 12.15
C ASP A 5 -5.13 7.83 11.02
N CYS A 6 -4.87 8.76 10.09
CA CYS A 6 -5.75 9.00 8.94
C CYS A 6 -5.44 8.09 7.75
N GLN A 7 -4.29 7.43 7.71
CA GLN A 7 -3.79 6.68 6.55
C GLN A 7 -3.63 7.57 5.29
N LEU A 8 -3.17 8.82 5.47
CA LEU A 8 -3.10 9.84 4.42
C LEU A 8 -1.70 10.42 4.22
N LEU A 9 -1.38 10.75 2.97
CA LEU A 9 -0.27 11.64 2.64
C LEU A 9 -0.65 13.08 2.97
N ILE A 10 0.23 13.78 3.68
CA ILE A 10 0.02 15.13 4.19
C ILE A 10 0.90 16.12 3.45
N LEU A 11 0.27 17.06 2.77
CA LEU A 11 0.92 18.21 2.13
C LEU A 11 1.33 19.25 3.18
N PRO A 12 2.29 20.15 2.89
CA PRO A 12 2.76 21.15 3.85
C PRO A 12 1.64 22.00 4.46
N LYS A 13 0.64 22.39 3.66
CA LYS A 13 -0.49 23.24 4.09
C LYS A 13 -1.45 22.54 5.05
N GLU A 14 -1.48 21.21 5.05
CA GLU A 14 -2.42 20.40 5.84
C GLU A 14 -1.83 19.98 7.19
N ARG A 15 -0.53 20.24 7.43
CA ARG A 15 0.18 19.75 8.63
C ARG A 15 -0.46 20.20 9.94
N ALA A 16 -1.02 21.41 9.98
CA ALA A 16 -1.70 21.93 11.18
C ALA A 16 -2.90 21.05 11.57
N ASN A 17 -3.66 20.55 10.59
CA ASN A 17 -4.83 19.70 10.83
C ASN A 17 -4.44 18.32 11.40
N HIS A 18 -3.20 17.89 11.17
CA HIS A 18 -2.67 16.61 11.61
C HIS A 18 -1.64 16.74 12.74
N ALA A 19 -1.53 17.91 13.38
CA ALA A 19 -0.50 18.18 14.38
C ALA A 19 -0.60 17.26 15.61
N LYS A 20 -1.81 16.80 15.95
CA LYS A 20 -2.07 15.88 17.08
C LYS A 20 -2.05 14.40 16.68
N HIS A 21 -1.92 14.09 15.40
CA HIS A 21 -1.98 12.71 14.90
C HIS A 21 -0.60 12.09 14.86
N LYS A 22 -0.55 10.76 14.93
CA LYS A 22 0.67 10.00 14.70
C LYS A 22 1.09 10.15 13.24
N ALA A 23 2.31 10.63 13.03
CA ALA A 23 2.97 10.61 11.74
C ALA A 23 4.02 9.49 11.69
N LEU A 24 4.37 9.04 10.49
CA LEU A 24 5.60 8.25 10.31
C LEU A 24 6.80 9.08 10.79
N SER A 25 7.69 8.43 11.54
CA SER A 25 8.89 9.05 12.11
C SER A 25 9.89 9.48 11.02
N GLU A 26 9.96 8.71 9.94
CA GLU A 26 10.81 8.98 8.78
C GLU A 26 10.04 9.70 7.67
N ASP A 27 10.77 10.48 6.88
CA ASP A 27 10.23 11.03 5.65
C ASP A 27 9.91 9.93 4.63
N ILE A 28 8.89 10.17 3.81
CA ILE A 28 8.44 9.19 2.82
C ILE A 28 9.32 9.31 1.59
N THR A 29 10.00 8.22 1.25
CA THR A 29 10.73 8.10 -0.01
C THR A 29 9.79 7.72 -1.16
N VAL A 30 10.19 8.06 -2.39
CA VAL A 30 9.47 7.64 -3.60
C VAL A 30 9.36 6.11 -3.69
N GLN A 31 10.36 5.36 -3.19
CA GLN A 31 10.31 3.89 -3.18
C GLN A 31 9.20 3.35 -2.28
N ARG A 32 8.94 3.97 -1.12
CA ARG A 32 7.81 3.61 -0.26
C ARG A 32 6.47 3.97 -0.91
N LEU A 33 6.39 5.10 -1.62
CA LEU A 33 5.18 5.48 -2.37
C LEU A 33 4.82 4.49 -3.47
N LYS A 34 5.81 3.86 -4.11
CA LYS A 34 5.60 2.80 -5.10
C LYS A 34 5.07 1.49 -4.50
N ARG A 35 5.10 1.33 -3.17
CA ARG A 35 4.61 0.12 -2.47
C ARG A 35 3.53 0.49 -1.43
N PRO A 36 2.36 1.00 -1.86
CA PRO A 36 1.32 1.50 -0.95
C PRO A 36 0.77 0.42 -0.01
N SER A 37 0.74 -0.85 -0.43
CA SER A 37 0.32 -1.98 0.41
C SER A 37 1.27 -2.27 1.59
N LEU A 38 2.47 -1.69 1.60
CA LEU A 38 3.42 -1.71 2.71
C LEU A 38 3.36 -0.43 3.57
N LEU A 39 2.70 0.61 3.07
CA LEU A 39 2.55 1.89 3.76
C LEU A 39 1.22 1.97 4.50
N LEU A 40 0.15 1.50 3.87
CA LEU A 40 -1.20 1.51 4.39
C LEU A 40 -1.47 0.27 5.26
N CYS A 41 -2.24 0.45 6.31
CA CYS A 41 -2.77 -0.64 7.11
C CYS A 41 -3.85 -1.40 6.31
N PRO A 42 -3.81 -2.74 6.26
CA PRO A 42 -4.82 -3.53 5.57
C PRO A 42 -6.22 -3.34 6.19
N LEU A 43 -7.24 -3.25 5.34
CA LEU A 43 -8.65 -3.23 5.75
C LEU A 43 -9.19 -4.67 5.86
N ASP A 44 -8.84 -5.37 6.93
CA ASP A 44 -9.02 -6.82 7.10
C ASP A 44 -10.45 -7.28 7.50
N ASN A 45 -11.39 -6.34 7.68
CA ASN A 45 -12.77 -6.67 8.01
C ASN A 45 -13.44 -7.51 6.90
N LYS A 46 -13.69 -8.79 7.22
CA LYS A 46 -14.26 -9.79 6.30
C LYS A 46 -15.66 -9.49 5.76
N LYS A 47 -16.43 -8.60 6.42
CA LYS A 47 -17.79 -8.25 5.97
C LYS A 47 -17.80 -7.10 4.95
N SER A 48 -16.70 -6.37 4.82
CA SER A 48 -16.58 -5.23 3.90
C SER A 48 -15.46 -5.45 2.90
N ASN A 49 -14.23 -5.06 3.26
CA ASN A 49 -13.10 -5.01 2.34
C ASN A 49 -12.34 -6.32 2.24
N ALA A 50 -12.26 -7.09 3.33
CA ALA A 50 -11.56 -8.37 3.40
C ALA A 50 -10.14 -8.32 2.79
N GLN A 51 -9.37 -7.26 3.08
CA GLN A 51 -8.08 -7.01 2.44
C GLN A 51 -6.99 -7.90 3.05
N TYR A 52 -6.82 -9.09 2.48
CA TYR A 52 -5.74 -10.02 2.82
C TYR A 52 -4.62 -9.90 1.80
N LEU A 53 -3.50 -9.36 2.22
CA LEU A 53 -2.35 -9.14 1.34
C LEU A 53 -1.52 -10.41 1.20
N PHE A 54 -1.12 -10.71 -0.03
CA PHE A 54 -0.16 -11.79 -0.29
C PHE A 54 1.15 -11.57 0.47
N ALA A 55 1.77 -12.67 0.87
CA ALA A 55 3.17 -12.65 1.31
C ALA A 55 4.08 -12.27 0.13
N ASP A 56 5.20 -11.62 0.43
CA ASP A 56 6.14 -11.12 -0.59
C ASP A 56 6.65 -12.25 -1.50
N ARG A 57 6.94 -13.44 -0.94
CA ARG A 57 7.33 -14.62 -1.71
C ARG A 57 6.25 -15.09 -2.69
N SER A 58 4.98 -15.03 -2.29
CA SER A 58 3.86 -15.42 -3.15
C SER A 58 3.64 -14.42 -4.28
N CYS A 59 3.79 -13.11 -4.03
CA CYS A 59 3.75 -12.08 -5.08
C CYS A 59 4.81 -12.34 -6.17
N HIS A 60 6.06 -12.59 -5.76
CA HIS A 60 7.14 -12.87 -6.72
C HIS A 60 6.85 -14.11 -7.54
N PHE A 61 6.43 -15.21 -6.90
CA PHE A 61 6.06 -16.43 -7.60
C PHE A 61 4.95 -16.20 -8.64
N LEU A 62 3.89 -15.47 -8.29
CA LEU A 62 2.79 -15.17 -9.21
C LEU A 62 3.27 -14.34 -10.41
N LEU A 63 4.11 -13.33 -10.15
CA LEU A 63 4.64 -12.47 -11.20
C LEU A 63 5.55 -13.26 -12.16
N ASP A 64 6.49 -14.04 -11.61
CA ASP A 64 7.42 -14.86 -12.39
C ASP A 64 6.67 -15.88 -13.26
N MET A 65 5.60 -16.47 -12.72
CA MET A 65 4.76 -17.42 -13.46
C MET A 65 4.02 -16.74 -14.61
N LEU A 66 3.39 -15.58 -14.37
CA LEU A 66 2.67 -14.83 -15.40
C LEU A 66 3.62 -14.33 -16.52
N LEU A 67 4.81 -13.87 -16.14
CA LEU A 67 5.84 -13.46 -17.09
C LEU A 67 6.38 -14.66 -17.88
N GLY A 68 6.60 -15.80 -17.22
CA GLY A 68 7.05 -17.05 -17.85
C GLY A 68 6.05 -17.60 -18.87
N LEU A 69 4.75 -17.34 -18.67
CA LEU A 69 3.69 -17.63 -19.65
C LEU A 69 3.59 -16.61 -20.80
N GLY A 70 4.37 -15.53 -20.75
CA GLY A 70 4.42 -14.51 -21.81
C GLY A 70 3.32 -13.45 -21.73
N PHE A 71 2.62 -13.32 -20.60
CA PHE A 71 1.63 -12.25 -20.43
C PHE A 71 2.32 -10.89 -20.28
N GLN A 72 1.85 -9.89 -21.04
CA GLN A 72 2.42 -8.53 -21.04
C GLN A 72 1.52 -7.49 -20.35
N LYS A 73 0.23 -7.78 -20.22
CA LYS A 73 -0.77 -6.91 -19.60
C LYS A 73 -1.58 -7.75 -18.62
N ILE A 74 -1.69 -7.28 -17.38
CA ILE A 74 -2.33 -8.00 -16.28
C ILE A 74 -3.44 -7.11 -15.74
N LEU A 75 -4.67 -7.61 -15.75
CA LEU A 75 -5.80 -6.94 -15.12
C LEU A 75 -5.88 -7.35 -13.65
N CYS A 76 -5.48 -6.44 -12.76
CA CYS A 76 -5.50 -6.66 -11.31
C CYS A 76 -6.83 -6.16 -10.71
N VAL A 77 -7.76 -7.07 -10.43
CA VAL A 77 -9.01 -6.77 -9.70
C VAL A 77 -8.86 -7.23 -8.26
N GLY A 78 -9.00 -6.32 -7.28
CA GLY A 78 -8.89 -6.67 -5.86
C GLY A 78 -7.51 -7.17 -5.42
N THR A 79 -6.47 -6.90 -6.22
CA THR A 79 -5.09 -7.39 -6.03
C THR A 79 -4.11 -6.22 -5.92
N PRO A 80 -4.12 -5.49 -4.78
CA PRO A 80 -3.31 -4.28 -4.61
C PRO A 80 -1.80 -4.55 -4.46
N ARG A 81 -1.37 -5.81 -4.38
CA ARG A 81 0.02 -6.23 -4.12
C ARG A 81 0.47 -7.27 -5.13
#